data_AF-A0A523G879-F1
#
_entry.id   AF-A0A523G879-F1
#
_cell.length_a   1.000
_cell.length_b   1.000
_cell.length_c   1.000
_cell.angle_alpha   90.00
_cell.angle_beta   90.00
_cell.angle_gamma   90.00
#
_symmetry.space_group_name_H-M   'P 1'
#
loop_
_entity.id
_entity.type
_entity.pdbx_description
1 polymer ?
#
loop_
_entity_poly.entity_id
_entity_poly.type
_entity_poly.pdbx_seq_one_letter_code
_entity_poly.pdbx_strand_id
1 'polypeptide(L)'
;MKSGTTQKIHFDYDRQDLDDKTLISLYRKMLKPRLIEEKMLILLRQGKISKWFSGIGQEAISVGITSVLNNEDYILPMHRNLGVFTTRGIPLHRLFSQWQGKSNGFTKGRDRSFHFGTQEFRIIGMISHLGPQFGVADGIAMGNLMKDNKQVCAVFTGEGGTSEGDIHEALNIASVWQLPVLFCIENNGYGLSTPTSEQYNCEHLADRGVGYGMETHIIDGNNVLAVYNQISQIVTGMRNDPRPVLLEFKTFRMRGHEEASGTKYVPKKLMDEWASKDPLSNFENYLLEEGILSETKVETFKAEIKNEINENLNIAFAEEAISSTTSNELNDVFQDFEYQDFEDDSKKENIRFVDAISQGLRQSMERHDNSMIMGQDIAEYGGVFKITEGFLESFGKDRVRNTPICESAIVSAAMG
;
A
#
# COMPACT_ATOMS: atom_id res chain seq x y z
N MET A 1 17.35 29.55 -30.14
CA MET A 1 16.43 30.30 -29.25
C MET A 1 15.04 29.71 -29.42
N LYS A 2 14.66 28.72 -28.60
CA LYS A 2 13.25 28.38 -28.42
C LYS A 2 12.68 29.46 -27.48
N SER A 3 11.57 30.07 -27.90
CA SER A 3 10.87 31.11 -27.16
C SER A 3 10.48 30.60 -25.78
N GLY A 4 10.95 31.31 -24.74
CA GLY A 4 10.63 31.06 -23.35
C GLY A 4 9.17 31.35 -23.06
N THR A 5 8.33 30.33 -23.15
CA THR A 5 7.15 30.21 -22.29
C THR A 5 7.49 29.15 -21.27
N THR A 6 8.07 29.54 -20.14
CA THR A 6 8.00 28.73 -18.93
C THR A 6 6.52 28.44 -18.70
N GLN A 7 6.16 27.15 -18.71
CA GLN A 7 4.79 26.76 -18.42
C GLN A 7 4.49 27.21 -16.99
N LYS A 8 3.32 27.83 -16.80
CA LYS A 8 2.88 28.29 -15.49
C LYS A 8 2.95 27.13 -14.49
N ILE A 9 3.69 27.32 -13.40
CA ILE A 9 3.69 26.39 -12.27
C ILE A 9 2.43 26.64 -11.44
N HIS A 10 1.72 25.57 -11.11
CA HIS A 10 0.44 25.59 -10.41
C HIS A 10 0.54 25.30 -8.90
N PHE A 11 1.72 24.95 -8.42
CA PHE A 11 1.98 24.63 -7.01
C PHE A 11 2.98 25.62 -6.42
N ASP A 12 2.78 25.94 -5.14
CA ASP A 12 3.79 26.61 -4.33
C ASP A 12 4.70 25.54 -3.72
N TYR A 13 5.93 25.45 -4.21
CA TYR A 13 6.89 24.44 -3.80
C TYR A 13 7.70 24.92 -2.61
N ASP A 14 7.39 24.38 -1.43
CA ASP A 14 8.21 24.59 -0.24
C ASP A 14 9.35 23.55 -0.16
N ARG A 15 10.56 24.01 -0.51
CA ARG A 15 11.78 23.20 -0.46
C ARG A 15 12.22 22.84 0.96
N GLN A 16 11.93 23.68 1.95
CA GLN A 16 12.53 23.60 3.29
C GLN A 16 14.06 23.38 3.22
N ASP A 17 14.59 22.45 4.01
CA ASP A 17 16.02 22.13 4.09
C ASP A 17 16.47 21.03 3.11
N LEU A 18 15.62 20.64 2.14
CA LEU A 18 15.95 19.55 1.21
C LEU A 18 17.09 19.95 0.27
N ASP A 19 18.07 19.05 0.09
CA ASP A 19 19.18 19.29 -0.82
C ASP A 19 18.79 19.05 -2.30
N ASP A 20 19.58 19.60 -3.23
CA ASP A 20 19.33 19.47 -4.67
C ASP A 20 19.28 17.99 -5.11
N LYS A 21 20.05 17.13 -4.44
CA LYS A 21 20.10 15.70 -4.74
C LYS A 21 18.76 15.03 -4.43
N THR A 22 18.13 15.39 -3.32
CA THR A 22 16.82 14.88 -2.92
C THR A 22 15.75 15.32 -3.89
N LEU A 23 15.75 16.59 -4.29
CA LEU A 23 14.83 17.13 -5.29
C LEU A 23 14.97 16.42 -6.65
N ILE A 24 16.20 16.25 -7.14
CA ILE A 24 16.49 15.50 -8.37
C ILE A 24 16.06 14.03 -8.24
N SER A 25 16.26 13.41 -7.07
CA SER A 25 15.87 12.03 -6.80
C SER A 25 14.35 11.85 -6.87
N LEU A 26 13.58 12.74 -6.23
CA LEU A 26 12.11 12.75 -6.30
C LEU A 26 11.62 12.90 -7.74
N TYR A 27 12.21 13.83 -8.50
CA TYR A 27 11.88 13.99 -9.92
C TYR A 27 12.15 12.71 -10.73
N ARG A 28 13.35 12.11 -10.61
CA ARG A 28 13.69 10.86 -11.30
C ARG A 28 12.74 9.71 -10.91
N LYS A 29 12.37 9.62 -9.63
CA LYS A 29 11.45 8.60 -9.10
C LYS A 29 10.00 8.81 -9.59
N MET A 30 9.56 10.02 -9.89
CA MET A 30 8.28 10.27 -10.58
C MET A 30 8.36 10.01 -12.08
N LEU A 31 9.49 10.37 -12.72
CA LEU A 31 9.69 10.18 -14.15
C LEU A 31 9.68 8.69 -14.55
N LYS A 32 10.25 7.81 -13.72
CA LYS A 32 10.33 6.37 -13.98
C LYS A 32 8.96 5.69 -14.14
N PRO A 33 8.04 5.73 -13.16
CA PRO A 33 6.70 5.16 -13.33
C PRO A 33 5.97 5.82 -14.50
N ARG A 34 6.04 7.14 -14.68
CA ARG A 34 5.42 7.82 -15.84
C ARG A 34 5.83 7.21 -17.18
N LEU A 35 7.13 7.06 -17.42
CA LEU A 35 7.65 6.50 -18.68
C LEU A 35 7.31 5.01 -18.85
N ILE A 36 7.25 4.25 -17.75
CA ILE A 36 6.77 2.86 -17.78
C ILE A 36 5.30 2.83 -18.21
N GLU A 37 4.44 3.66 -17.60
CA GLU A 37 3.03 3.71 -17.94
C GLU A 37 2.79 4.08 -19.40
N GLU A 38 3.46 5.12 -19.90
CA GLU A 38 3.39 5.51 -21.31
C GLU A 38 3.77 4.35 -22.25
N LYS A 39 4.81 3.57 -21.89
CA LYS A 39 5.19 2.36 -22.62
C LYS A 39 4.12 1.26 -22.50
N MET A 40 3.56 1.04 -21.31
CA MET A 40 2.50 0.05 -21.09
C MET A 40 1.26 0.38 -21.91
N LEU A 41 0.88 1.66 -22.05
CA LEU A 41 -0.22 2.09 -22.91
C LEU A 41 0.01 1.72 -24.39
N ILE A 42 1.26 1.82 -24.86
CA ILE A 42 1.63 1.36 -26.21
C ILE A 42 1.48 -0.16 -26.32
N LEU A 43 2.01 -0.91 -25.35
CA LEU A 43 1.95 -2.36 -25.34
C LEU A 43 0.51 -2.89 -25.24
N LEU A 44 -0.37 -2.19 -24.50
CA LEU A 44 -1.80 -2.49 -24.41
C LEU A 44 -2.46 -2.38 -25.78
N ARG A 45 -2.20 -1.30 -26.53
CA ARG A 45 -2.71 -1.13 -27.90
C ARG A 45 -2.16 -2.17 -28.88
N GLN A 46 -0.97 -2.69 -28.62
CA GLN A 46 -0.35 -3.76 -29.40
C GLN A 46 -0.84 -5.16 -28.99
N GLY A 47 -1.70 -5.28 -27.98
CA GLY A 47 -2.16 -6.56 -27.44
C GLY A 47 -1.07 -7.37 -26.73
N LYS A 48 0.02 -6.72 -26.31
CA LYS A 48 1.13 -7.35 -25.58
C LYS A 48 0.89 -7.47 -24.08
N ILE A 49 0.03 -6.61 -23.54
CA ILE A 49 -0.54 -6.70 -22.20
C ILE A 49 -2.06 -6.61 -22.30
N SER A 50 -2.79 -7.15 -21.32
CA SER A 50 -4.26 -7.28 -21.41
C SER A 50 -5.04 -6.21 -20.65
N LYS A 51 -4.45 -5.59 -19.62
CA LYS A 51 -5.14 -4.67 -18.73
C LYS A 51 -4.15 -3.67 -18.12
N TRP A 52 -4.57 -2.42 -17.95
CA TRP A 52 -3.78 -1.39 -17.26
C TRP A 52 -4.66 -0.40 -16.49
N PHE A 53 -4.25 -0.09 -15.26
CA PHE A 53 -4.87 0.93 -14.43
C PHE A 53 -3.86 2.05 -14.23
N SER A 54 -4.08 3.18 -14.89
CA SER A 54 -3.04 4.20 -14.88
C SER A 54 -3.02 5.05 -13.60
N GLY A 55 -1.81 5.35 -13.12
CA GLY A 55 -1.47 6.29 -12.06
C GLY A 55 -1.02 7.66 -12.57
N ILE A 56 -1.03 7.91 -13.89
CA ILE A 56 -0.66 9.19 -14.50
C ILE A 56 -1.50 10.33 -13.88
N GLY A 57 -0.81 11.31 -13.32
CA GLY A 57 -1.39 12.46 -12.64
C GLY A 57 -1.46 12.31 -11.11
N GLN A 58 -1.11 11.14 -10.57
CA GLN A 58 -1.16 10.80 -9.14
C GLN A 58 0.20 10.30 -8.61
N GLU A 59 1.22 10.17 -9.46
CA GLU A 59 2.47 9.47 -9.09
C GLU A 59 3.24 10.13 -7.93
N ALA A 60 3.08 11.45 -7.73
CA ALA A 60 3.71 12.20 -6.65
C ALA A 60 3.36 11.65 -5.26
N ILE A 61 2.14 11.14 -5.07
CA ILE A 61 1.68 10.55 -3.80
C ILE A 61 2.50 9.30 -3.48
N SER A 62 2.41 8.31 -4.38
CA SER A 62 3.09 7.02 -4.21
C SER A 62 4.62 7.17 -4.12
N VAL A 63 5.23 8.09 -4.88
CA VAL A 63 6.68 8.36 -4.84
C VAL A 63 7.08 9.11 -3.57
N GLY A 64 6.31 10.13 -3.17
CA GLY A 64 6.58 10.95 -1.99
C GLY A 64 6.55 10.11 -0.73
N ILE A 65 5.48 9.34 -0.51
CA ILE A 65 5.33 8.45 0.66
C ILE A 65 6.45 7.40 0.67
N THR A 66 6.66 6.68 -0.44
CA THR A 66 7.68 5.61 -0.48
C THR A 66 9.10 6.15 -0.30
N SER A 67 9.36 7.41 -0.63
CA SER A 67 10.67 8.04 -0.44
C SER A 67 10.95 8.47 1.01
N VAL A 68 9.91 8.53 1.85
CA VAL A 68 10.04 8.79 3.30
C VAL A 68 10.16 7.49 4.09
N LEU A 69 9.47 6.43 3.66
CA LEU A 69 9.45 5.15 4.37
C LEU A 69 10.78 4.40 4.27
N ASN A 70 11.18 3.75 5.37
CA ASN A 70 12.34 2.88 5.42
C ASN A 70 12.08 1.60 4.63
N ASN A 71 13.14 0.90 4.21
CA ASN A 71 13.03 -0.37 3.46
C ASN A 71 12.29 -1.48 4.22
N GLU A 72 12.29 -1.42 5.55
CA GLU A 72 11.59 -2.40 6.39
C GLU A 72 10.11 -2.09 6.65
N ASP A 73 9.65 -0.87 6.35
CA ASP A 73 8.24 -0.50 6.53
C ASP A 73 7.39 -1.17 5.45
N TYR A 74 6.27 -1.78 5.84
CA TYR A 74 5.36 -2.40 4.88
C TYR A 74 4.51 -1.37 4.15
N ILE A 75 4.29 -1.62 2.86
CA ILE A 75 3.42 -0.81 2.01
C ILE A 75 2.38 -1.71 1.34
N LEU A 76 1.12 -1.31 1.44
CA LEU A 76 -0.04 -1.96 0.83
C LEU A 76 -0.60 -1.03 -0.26
N PRO A 77 -0.02 -1.05 -1.48
CA PRO A 77 -0.42 -0.18 -2.58
C PRO A 77 -1.78 -0.57 -3.16
N MET A 78 -2.44 0.37 -3.82
CA MET A 78 -3.55 0.09 -4.74
C MET A 78 -3.08 0.00 -6.20
N HIS A 79 -3.97 -0.40 -7.12
CA HIS A 79 -3.69 -0.67 -8.54
C HIS A 79 -3.13 0.51 -9.34
N ARG A 80 -3.05 1.72 -8.77
CA ARG A 80 -2.48 2.93 -9.43
C ARG A 80 -1.10 3.30 -8.93
N ASN A 81 -0.59 2.64 -7.88
CA ASN A 81 0.61 3.08 -7.19
C ASN A 81 1.89 2.46 -7.76
N LEU A 82 2.09 2.53 -9.08
CA LEU A 82 3.34 2.05 -9.71
C LEU A 82 4.60 2.73 -9.10
N GLY A 83 4.45 3.96 -8.60
CA GLY A 83 5.50 4.67 -7.87
C GLY A 83 6.02 3.94 -6.64
N VAL A 84 5.20 3.15 -5.93
CA VAL A 84 5.64 2.30 -4.80
C VAL A 84 6.65 1.27 -5.29
N PHE A 85 6.29 0.49 -6.30
CA PHE A 85 7.12 -0.62 -6.82
C PHE A 85 8.43 -0.12 -7.42
N THR A 86 8.37 0.98 -8.19
CA THR A 86 9.56 1.57 -8.82
C THR A 86 10.48 2.27 -7.81
N THR A 87 9.93 2.91 -6.77
CA THR A 87 10.71 3.57 -5.71
C THR A 87 11.33 2.55 -4.76
N ARG A 88 10.67 1.42 -4.50
CA ARG A 88 11.24 0.25 -3.79
C ARG A 88 12.31 -0.49 -4.59
N GLY A 89 12.55 -0.10 -5.85
CA GLY A 89 13.61 -0.67 -6.68
C GLY A 89 13.32 -2.09 -7.16
N ILE A 90 12.05 -2.46 -7.31
CA ILE A 90 11.70 -3.79 -7.82
C ILE A 90 12.30 -3.97 -9.23
N PRO A 91 12.93 -5.12 -9.52
CA PRO A 91 13.48 -5.40 -10.85
C PRO A 91 12.42 -5.31 -11.94
N LEU A 92 12.64 -4.43 -12.92
CA LEU A 92 11.65 -4.14 -13.97
C LEU A 92 11.32 -5.37 -14.81
N HIS A 93 12.29 -6.24 -15.12
CA HIS A 93 12.02 -7.46 -15.87
C HIS A 93 11.02 -8.35 -15.14
N ARG A 94 11.11 -8.50 -13.81
CA ARG A 94 10.12 -9.27 -13.01
C ARG A 94 8.74 -8.61 -13.01
N LEU A 95 8.68 -7.28 -12.90
CA LEU A 95 7.42 -6.53 -13.01
C LEU A 95 6.77 -6.71 -14.39
N PHE A 96 7.56 -6.63 -15.47
CA PHE A 96 7.06 -6.83 -16.83
C PHE A 96 6.64 -8.28 -17.09
N SER A 97 7.32 -9.26 -16.49
CA SER A 97 6.93 -10.67 -16.53
C SER A 97 5.63 -10.91 -15.77
N GLN A 98 5.41 -10.24 -14.64
CA GLN A 98 4.13 -10.25 -13.92
C GLN A 98 2.98 -9.78 -14.80
N TRP A 99 3.07 -8.60 -15.43
CA TRP A 99 1.97 -8.07 -16.26
C TRP A 99 1.73 -8.83 -17.57
N GLN A 100 2.69 -9.64 -17.99
CA GLN A 100 2.54 -10.55 -19.13
C GLN A 100 2.05 -11.95 -18.71
N GLY A 101 1.93 -12.23 -17.42
CA GLY A 101 1.54 -13.55 -16.91
C GLY A 101 2.60 -14.62 -17.16
N LYS A 102 3.88 -14.28 -16.94
CA LYS A 102 5.01 -15.18 -17.12
C LYS A 102 5.57 -15.71 -15.79
N SER A 103 6.39 -16.77 -15.87
CA SER A 103 6.87 -17.55 -14.72
C SER A 103 7.79 -16.75 -13.78
N ASN A 104 8.55 -15.79 -14.30
CA ASN A 104 9.43 -14.95 -13.50
C ASN A 104 8.69 -13.81 -12.76
N GLY A 105 7.41 -13.60 -13.09
CA GLY A 105 6.51 -12.72 -12.35
C GLY A 105 6.30 -13.21 -10.92
N PHE A 106 5.84 -12.32 -10.05
CA PHE A 106 5.65 -12.59 -8.62
C PHE A 106 4.58 -13.66 -8.35
N THR A 107 3.56 -13.74 -9.19
CA THR A 107 2.52 -14.78 -9.11
C THR A 107 2.83 -16.00 -9.97
N LYS A 108 4.02 -16.06 -10.58
CA LYS A 108 4.42 -17.13 -11.52
C LYS A 108 3.35 -17.37 -12.59
N GLY A 109 2.93 -16.30 -13.27
CA GLY A 109 1.96 -16.33 -14.36
C GLY A 109 0.48 -16.56 -14.02
N ARG A 110 0.12 -16.67 -12.73
CA ARG A 110 -1.29 -16.85 -12.30
C ARG A 110 -2.14 -15.58 -12.40
N ASP A 111 -1.52 -14.41 -12.26
CA ASP A 111 -2.14 -13.10 -12.43
C ASP A 111 -1.34 -12.27 -13.46
N ARG A 112 -1.97 -11.24 -14.01
CA ARG A 112 -1.42 -10.29 -15.00
C ARG A 112 -1.57 -8.83 -14.56
N SER A 113 -1.78 -8.59 -13.27
CA SER A 113 -2.08 -7.28 -12.69
C SER A 113 -1.17 -6.93 -11.52
N PHE A 114 -1.58 -5.92 -10.74
CA PHE A 114 -0.95 -5.50 -9.48
C PHE A 114 -1.32 -6.39 -8.28
N HIS A 115 -2.04 -7.50 -8.48
CA HIS A 115 -2.38 -8.44 -7.40
C HIS A 115 -1.20 -9.33 -7.00
N PHE A 116 -0.12 -8.70 -6.52
CA PHE A 116 1.05 -9.42 -6.04
C PHE A 116 1.73 -8.65 -4.92
N GLY A 117 2.24 -9.40 -3.95
CA GLY A 117 3.12 -8.89 -2.90
C GLY A 117 4.52 -9.46 -3.06
N THR A 118 5.44 -8.92 -2.27
CA THR A 118 6.80 -9.44 -2.13
C THR A 118 7.34 -9.10 -0.75
N GLN A 119 7.76 -10.13 -0.02
CA GLN A 119 8.38 -9.96 1.30
C GLN A 119 9.75 -9.29 1.22
N GLU A 120 10.49 -9.52 0.13
CA GLU A 120 11.81 -8.92 -0.12
C GLU A 120 11.77 -7.39 -0.13
N PHE A 121 10.68 -6.80 -0.65
CA PHE A 121 10.50 -5.35 -0.75
C PHE A 121 9.44 -4.80 0.20
N ARG A 122 8.97 -5.63 1.16
CA ARG A 122 7.92 -5.28 2.14
C ARG A 122 6.66 -4.71 1.49
N ILE A 123 6.20 -5.32 0.40
CA ILE A 123 4.96 -4.96 -0.27
C ILE A 123 3.95 -6.07 -0.08
N ILE A 124 2.77 -5.75 0.45
CA ILE A 124 1.63 -6.67 0.43
C ILE A 124 0.77 -6.33 -0.79
N GLY A 125 0.49 -7.32 -1.61
CA GLY A 125 -0.29 -7.12 -2.83
C GLY A 125 -1.73 -6.75 -2.55
N MET A 126 -2.30 -5.89 -3.39
CA MET A 126 -3.74 -5.65 -3.36
C MET A 126 -4.54 -6.85 -3.87
N ILE A 127 -5.74 -6.95 -3.34
CA ILE A 127 -6.82 -7.76 -3.89
C ILE A 127 -7.90 -6.84 -4.44
N SER A 128 -8.76 -7.33 -5.34
CA SER A 128 -9.83 -6.52 -5.91
C SER A 128 -10.84 -6.00 -4.89
N HIS A 129 -11.03 -6.71 -3.77
CA HIS A 129 -11.88 -6.27 -2.67
C HIS A 129 -11.17 -5.13 -1.94
N LEU A 130 -11.65 -3.90 -2.15
CA LEU A 130 -11.15 -2.73 -1.46
C LEU A 130 -11.61 -2.80 0.01
N GLY A 131 -10.78 -2.32 0.94
CA GLY A 131 -11.11 -2.32 2.37
C GLY A 131 -10.29 -3.29 3.21
N PRO A 132 -10.36 -4.63 3.01
CA PRO A 132 -9.70 -5.61 3.87
C PRO A 132 -8.20 -5.40 4.11
N GLN A 133 -7.48 -4.81 3.15
CA GLN A 133 -6.06 -4.48 3.34
C GLN A 133 -5.81 -3.51 4.49
N PHE A 134 -6.78 -2.70 4.89
CA PHE A 134 -6.64 -1.79 6.03
C PHE A 134 -6.51 -2.56 7.33
N GLY A 135 -7.35 -3.59 7.54
CA GLY A 135 -7.20 -4.47 8.70
C GLY A 135 -5.91 -5.30 8.64
N VAL A 136 -5.47 -5.73 7.46
CA VAL A 136 -4.14 -6.39 7.32
C VAL A 136 -3.01 -5.43 7.72
N ALA A 137 -3.12 -4.14 7.37
CA ALA A 137 -2.16 -3.13 7.78
C ALA A 137 -2.13 -2.94 9.31
N ASP A 138 -3.28 -3.03 9.97
CA ASP A 138 -3.39 -3.03 11.43
C ASP A 138 -2.65 -4.22 12.05
N GLY A 139 -2.83 -5.43 11.51
CA GLY A 139 -2.10 -6.63 11.95
C GLY A 139 -0.58 -6.47 11.89
N ILE A 140 -0.08 -6.00 10.75
CA ILE A 140 1.34 -5.73 10.54
C ILE A 140 1.86 -4.69 11.54
N ALA A 141 1.13 -3.58 11.73
CA ALA A 141 1.52 -2.53 12.66
C ALA A 141 1.49 -3.00 14.12
N MET A 142 0.52 -3.82 14.49
CA MET A 142 0.45 -4.46 15.79
C MET A 142 1.66 -5.39 16.02
N GLY A 143 2.01 -6.20 15.03
CA GLY A 143 3.22 -7.04 15.08
C GLY A 143 4.51 -6.22 15.23
N ASN A 144 4.56 -5.01 14.65
CA ASN A 144 5.68 -4.08 14.81
C ASN A 144 5.78 -3.48 16.21
N LEU A 145 4.64 -3.12 16.81
CA LEU A 145 4.59 -2.67 18.21
C LEU A 145 5.06 -3.76 19.16
N MET A 146 4.61 -5.00 18.97
CA MET A 146 5.02 -6.13 19.81
C MET A 146 6.53 -6.41 19.70
N LYS A 147 7.15 -6.09 18.56
CA LYS A 147 8.60 -6.24 18.34
C LYS A 147 9.41 -5.02 18.78
N ASP A 148 8.77 -3.93 19.19
CA ASP A 148 9.40 -2.63 19.48
C ASP A 148 10.41 -2.18 18.40
N ASN A 149 10.06 -2.40 17.13
CA ASN A 149 10.98 -2.16 16.01
C ASN A 149 10.80 -0.76 15.37
N LYS A 150 9.84 0.03 15.88
CA LYS A 150 9.49 1.39 15.43
C LYS A 150 9.18 1.48 13.93
N GLN A 151 8.74 0.39 13.32
CA GLN A 151 8.30 0.36 11.92
C GLN A 151 6.89 0.92 11.80
N VAL A 152 6.63 1.59 10.69
CA VAL A 152 5.29 2.07 10.33
C VAL A 152 4.74 1.23 9.17
N CYS A 153 3.43 1.24 9.00
CA CYS A 153 2.77 0.57 7.88
C CYS A 153 1.99 1.60 7.06
N ALA A 154 2.07 1.56 5.73
CA ALA A 154 1.28 2.44 4.86
C ALA A 154 0.31 1.64 4.00
N VAL A 155 -0.96 2.04 3.99
CA VAL A 155 -2.00 1.37 3.19
C VAL A 155 -2.76 2.39 2.35
N PHE A 156 -3.00 2.05 1.09
CA PHE A 156 -3.59 2.95 0.10
C PHE A 156 -5.01 2.53 -0.26
N THR A 157 -5.88 3.50 -0.50
CA THR A 157 -7.18 3.32 -1.14
C THR A 157 -7.55 4.54 -1.97
N GLY A 158 -8.46 4.36 -2.93
CA GLY A 158 -9.12 5.48 -3.59
C GLY A 158 -10.32 5.97 -2.78
N GLU A 159 -10.80 7.18 -3.05
CA GLU A 159 -11.93 7.76 -2.32
C GLU A 159 -13.21 6.89 -2.35
N GLY A 160 -13.52 6.25 -3.48
CA GLY A 160 -14.67 5.34 -3.56
C GLY A 160 -14.53 4.10 -2.66
N GLY A 161 -13.30 3.63 -2.40
CA GLY A 161 -13.06 2.50 -1.50
C GLY A 161 -13.42 2.82 -0.04
N THR A 162 -13.41 4.10 0.35
CA THR A 162 -13.74 4.55 1.71
C THR A 162 -15.20 4.33 2.12
N SER A 163 -16.05 3.89 1.19
CA SER A 163 -17.45 3.53 1.46
C SER A 163 -17.61 2.10 2.00
N GLU A 164 -16.55 1.29 1.98
CA GLU A 164 -16.56 -0.09 2.48
C GLU A 164 -16.53 -0.15 4.01
N GLY A 165 -17.36 -1.03 4.59
CA GLY A 165 -17.48 -1.19 6.04
C GLY A 165 -16.16 -1.56 6.73
N ASP A 166 -15.35 -2.39 6.08
CA ASP A 166 -14.05 -2.86 6.59
C ASP A 166 -13.09 -1.71 6.90
N ILE A 167 -13.17 -0.61 6.15
CA ILE A 167 -12.32 0.57 6.39
C ILE A 167 -12.72 1.25 7.70
N HIS A 168 -14.02 1.37 7.97
CA HIS A 168 -14.51 1.96 9.21
C HIS A 168 -14.13 1.12 10.43
N GLU A 169 -14.18 -0.21 10.31
CA GLU A 169 -13.71 -1.12 11.35
C GLU A 169 -12.21 -0.98 11.60
N ALA A 170 -11.39 -1.00 10.54
CA ALA A 170 -9.94 -0.89 10.64
C ALA A 170 -9.50 0.46 11.26
N LEU A 171 -10.06 1.59 10.80
CA LEU A 171 -9.77 2.90 11.40
C LEU A 171 -10.10 2.94 12.91
N ASN A 172 -11.22 2.34 13.31
CA ASN A 172 -11.59 2.25 14.72
C ASN A 172 -10.60 1.37 15.51
N ILE A 173 -10.23 0.20 15.00
CA ILE A 173 -9.26 -0.70 15.63
C ILE A 173 -7.91 -0.01 15.79
N ALA A 174 -7.38 0.57 14.72
CA ALA A 174 -6.11 1.27 14.73
C ALA A 174 -6.09 2.40 15.75
N SER A 175 -7.19 3.15 15.87
CA SER A 175 -7.32 4.21 16.87
C SER A 175 -7.36 3.67 18.28
N VAL A 176 -8.22 2.68 18.58
CA VAL A 176 -8.31 2.09 19.93
C VAL A 176 -6.99 1.45 20.36
N TRP A 177 -6.23 0.91 19.42
CA TRP A 177 -4.97 0.22 19.69
C TRP A 177 -3.72 1.07 19.48
N GLN A 178 -3.86 2.33 19.05
CA GLN A 178 -2.75 3.26 18.75
C GLN A 178 -1.73 2.65 17.77
N LEU A 179 -2.22 2.03 16.70
CA LEU A 179 -1.38 1.36 15.71
C LEU A 179 -0.71 2.36 14.78
N PRO A 180 0.61 2.26 14.51
CA PRO A 180 1.33 3.18 13.63
C PRO A 180 1.07 2.90 12.14
N VAL A 181 -0.19 3.10 11.72
CA VAL A 181 -0.65 2.95 10.32
C VAL A 181 -0.89 4.32 9.68
N LEU A 182 -0.30 4.52 8.50
CA LEU A 182 -0.60 5.62 7.58
C LEU A 182 -1.72 5.18 6.63
N PHE A 183 -2.94 5.67 6.87
CA PHE A 183 -4.09 5.42 6.01
C PHE A 183 -4.14 6.46 4.89
N CYS A 184 -3.75 6.06 3.68
CA CYS A 184 -3.57 6.95 2.54
C CYS A 184 -4.78 6.87 1.59
N ILE A 185 -5.57 7.93 1.54
CA ILE A 185 -6.71 8.07 0.62
C ILE A 185 -6.28 8.94 -0.55
N GLU A 186 -6.24 8.35 -1.75
CA GLU A 186 -6.09 9.08 -3.00
C GLU A 186 -7.46 9.54 -3.48
N ASN A 187 -7.83 10.78 -3.16
CA ASN A 187 -9.09 11.37 -3.60
C ASN A 187 -8.94 11.94 -5.00
N ASN A 188 -9.24 11.10 -5.99
CA ASN A 188 -9.11 11.41 -7.41
C ASN A 188 -10.42 11.86 -8.07
N GLY A 189 -11.48 12.02 -7.27
CA GLY A 189 -12.78 12.55 -7.67
C GLY A 189 -13.79 11.53 -8.20
N TYR A 190 -13.39 10.27 -8.48
CA TYR A 190 -14.28 9.29 -9.12
C TYR A 190 -14.00 7.81 -8.75
N GLY A 191 -14.97 7.19 -8.08
CA GLY A 191 -15.04 5.74 -7.86
C GLY A 191 -15.58 5.05 -9.11
N LEU A 192 -14.69 4.47 -9.94
CA LEU A 192 -15.01 3.97 -11.28
C LEU A 192 -15.60 5.09 -12.17
N SER A 193 -16.92 5.23 -12.21
CA SER A 193 -17.65 6.29 -12.93
C SER A 193 -18.49 7.18 -11.99
N THR A 194 -18.60 6.81 -10.72
CA THR A 194 -19.42 7.51 -9.73
C THR A 194 -18.62 8.68 -9.14
N PRO A 195 -19.10 9.92 -9.26
CA PRO A 195 -18.44 11.08 -8.68
C PRO A 195 -18.51 11.05 -7.15
N THR A 196 -17.61 11.77 -6.47
CA THR A 196 -17.57 11.84 -4.99
C THR A 196 -18.89 12.26 -4.35
N SER A 197 -19.64 13.17 -5.00
CA SER A 197 -20.96 13.61 -4.55
C SER A 197 -22.03 12.50 -4.48
N GLU A 198 -21.78 11.36 -5.13
CA GLU A 198 -22.63 10.17 -5.09
C GLU A 198 -22.00 9.02 -4.28
N GLN A 199 -20.78 9.20 -3.76
CA GLN A 199 -20.07 8.22 -2.94
C GLN A 199 -20.28 8.47 -1.44
N TYR A 200 -20.20 9.73 -1.02
CA TYR A 200 -20.29 10.12 0.39
C TYR A 200 -20.72 11.57 0.55
N ASN A 201 -21.16 11.93 1.76
CA ASN A 201 -21.76 13.23 2.04
C ASN A 201 -20.87 14.19 2.88
N CYS A 202 -19.71 13.73 3.35
CA CYS A 202 -18.74 14.61 4.02
C CYS A 202 -18.00 15.49 2.99
N GLU A 203 -17.62 16.71 3.39
CA GLU A 203 -16.85 17.61 2.51
C GLU A 203 -15.42 17.09 2.31
N HIS A 204 -14.79 16.60 3.37
CA HIS A 204 -13.48 15.97 3.33
C HIS A 204 -13.54 14.59 3.99
N LEU A 205 -12.87 13.62 3.38
CA LEU A 205 -12.74 12.28 3.97
C LEU A 205 -11.86 12.30 5.21
N ALA A 206 -10.91 13.23 5.28
CA ALA A 206 -10.13 13.49 6.49
C ALA A 206 -11.04 13.77 7.72
N ASP A 207 -12.20 14.41 7.55
CA ASP A 207 -13.12 14.73 8.66
C ASP A 207 -13.62 13.48 9.39
N ARG A 208 -13.66 12.32 8.71
CA ARG A 208 -14.08 11.05 9.33
C ARG A 208 -13.11 10.59 10.40
N GLY A 209 -11.82 10.88 10.26
CA GLY A 209 -10.80 10.47 11.23
C GLY A 209 -11.00 11.09 12.61
N VAL A 210 -11.55 12.32 12.66
CA VAL A 210 -11.91 12.99 13.93
C VAL A 210 -12.93 12.17 14.72
N GLY A 211 -13.90 11.55 14.04
CA GLY A 211 -14.90 10.67 14.67
C GLY A 211 -14.31 9.43 15.33
N TYR A 212 -13.13 8.99 14.89
CA TYR A 212 -12.37 7.90 15.50
C TYR A 212 -11.34 8.37 16.53
N GLY A 213 -11.18 9.69 16.74
CA GLY A 213 -10.13 10.24 17.60
C GLY A 213 -8.73 10.16 16.97
N MET A 214 -8.64 10.16 15.64
CA MET A 214 -7.38 10.05 14.91
C MET A 214 -6.83 11.41 14.48
N GLU A 215 -5.51 11.48 14.27
CA GLU A 215 -4.87 12.59 13.56
C GLU A 215 -5.20 12.52 12.07
N THR A 216 -5.50 13.66 11.45
CA THR A 216 -5.97 13.73 10.06
C THR A 216 -5.32 14.89 9.30
N HIS A 217 -4.96 14.68 8.04
CA HIS A 217 -4.43 15.74 7.16
C HIS A 217 -5.01 15.69 5.76
N ILE A 218 -5.19 16.87 5.16
CA ILE A 218 -5.47 17.03 3.73
C ILE A 218 -4.22 17.55 3.06
N ILE A 219 -3.75 16.88 2.01
CA ILE A 219 -2.50 17.20 1.32
C ILE A 219 -2.79 17.40 -0.17
N ASP A 220 -2.16 18.39 -0.79
CA ASP A 220 -2.13 18.49 -2.25
C ASP A 220 -1.27 17.34 -2.80
N GLY A 221 -1.94 16.30 -3.30
CA GLY A 221 -1.29 15.07 -3.72
C GLY A 221 -0.42 15.22 -4.96
N ASN A 222 -0.63 16.28 -5.75
CA ASN A 222 0.16 16.52 -6.96
C ASN A 222 1.41 17.38 -6.68
N ASN A 223 1.51 17.97 -5.49
CA ASN A 223 2.71 18.65 -5.03
C ASN A 223 3.62 17.66 -4.28
N VAL A 224 4.64 17.13 -4.96
CA VAL A 224 5.55 16.12 -4.39
C VAL A 224 6.28 16.59 -3.13
N LEU A 225 6.56 17.89 -2.99
CA LEU A 225 7.23 18.42 -1.79
C LEU A 225 6.26 18.55 -0.63
N ALA A 226 5.01 18.94 -0.88
CA ALA A 226 3.97 18.91 0.15
C ALA A 226 3.76 17.48 0.69
N VAL A 227 3.70 16.48 -0.21
CA VAL A 227 3.65 15.06 0.19
C VAL A 227 4.90 14.67 0.97
N TYR A 228 6.10 14.92 0.45
CA TYR A 228 7.34 14.47 1.08
C TYR A 228 7.53 15.08 2.48
N ASN A 229 7.39 16.41 2.61
CA ASN A 229 7.63 17.11 3.87
C ASN A 229 6.62 16.71 4.93
N GLN A 230 5.32 16.68 4.60
CA GLN A 230 4.27 16.33 5.56
C GLN A 230 4.42 14.89 6.05
N ILE A 231 4.69 13.95 5.13
CA ILE A 231 4.86 12.54 5.49
C ILE A 231 6.14 12.33 6.28
N SER A 232 7.23 13.05 5.99
CA SER A 232 8.47 12.98 6.77
C SER A 232 8.27 13.39 8.23
N GLN A 233 7.52 14.47 8.47
CA GLN A 233 7.20 14.93 9.81
C GLN A 233 6.31 13.92 10.55
N ILE A 234 5.24 13.44 9.90
CA ILE A 234 4.29 12.49 10.48
C ILE A 234 4.98 11.17 10.83
N VAL A 235 5.74 10.57 9.90
CA VAL A 235 6.43 9.29 10.12
C VAL A 235 7.46 9.42 11.24
N THR A 236 8.24 10.51 11.26
CA THR A 236 9.16 10.78 12.38
C THR A 236 8.43 10.82 13.71
N GLY A 237 7.26 11.47 13.75
CA GLY A 237 6.39 11.49 14.93
C GLY A 237 5.91 10.10 15.33
N MET A 238 5.36 9.32 14.39
CA MET A 238 4.81 7.98 14.65
C MET A 238 5.85 6.99 15.17
N ARG A 239 7.12 7.12 14.77
CA ARG A 239 8.20 6.26 15.30
C ARG A 239 8.53 6.52 16.77
N ASN A 240 8.23 7.73 17.26
CA ASN A 240 8.46 8.12 18.65
C ASN A 240 7.20 7.96 19.50
N ASP A 241 6.04 8.26 18.93
CA ASP A 241 4.72 8.20 19.56
C ASP A 241 3.75 7.47 18.60
N PRO A 242 3.68 6.13 18.68
CA PRO A 242 2.88 5.33 17.78
C PRO A 242 1.40 5.68 17.86
N ARG A 243 0.82 5.99 16.71
CA ARG A 243 -0.60 6.32 16.54
C ARG A 243 -0.98 6.21 15.06
N PRO A 244 -2.26 5.98 14.74
CA PRO A 244 -2.69 5.96 13.35
C PRO A 244 -2.91 7.38 12.83
N VAL A 245 -2.68 7.57 11.53
CA VAL A 245 -2.89 8.86 10.86
C VAL A 245 -3.68 8.66 9.57
N LEU A 246 -4.76 9.43 9.41
CA LEU A 246 -5.57 9.45 8.20
C LEU A 246 -5.14 10.58 7.28
N LEU A 247 -4.85 10.26 6.03
CA LEU A 247 -4.33 11.19 5.04
C LEU A 247 -5.26 11.22 3.83
N GLU A 248 -5.76 12.40 3.49
CA GLU A 248 -6.51 12.62 2.26
C GLU A 248 -5.67 13.42 1.27
N PHE A 249 -5.24 12.76 0.19
CA PHE A 249 -4.53 13.40 -0.90
C PHE A 249 -5.55 13.90 -1.93
N LYS A 250 -5.63 15.21 -2.12
CA LYS A 250 -6.40 15.81 -3.22
C LYS A 250 -5.62 15.60 -4.51
N THR A 251 -6.20 14.87 -5.46
CA THR A 251 -5.56 14.55 -6.74
C THR A 251 -6.63 14.29 -7.81
N PHE A 252 -6.24 13.79 -8.98
CA PHE A 252 -7.18 13.47 -10.03
C PHE A 252 -6.73 12.39 -10.98
N ARG A 253 -7.68 11.55 -11.40
CA ARG A 253 -7.42 10.46 -12.33
C ARG A 253 -7.52 10.97 -13.76
N MET A 254 -6.36 11.24 -14.38
CA MET A 254 -6.27 11.74 -15.76
C MET A 254 -6.66 10.73 -16.84
N ARG A 255 -6.85 9.46 -16.45
CA ARG A 255 -7.15 8.34 -17.34
C ARG A 255 -8.47 7.67 -16.96
N GLY A 256 -8.93 6.72 -17.78
CA GLY A 256 -10.07 5.88 -17.42
C GLY A 256 -9.80 5.10 -16.13
N HIS A 257 -10.86 4.60 -15.46
CA HIS A 257 -10.69 3.72 -14.31
C HIS A 257 -9.74 2.57 -14.66
N GLU A 258 -10.07 1.90 -15.76
CA GLU A 258 -9.18 1.11 -16.60
C GLU A 258 -9.06 1.83 -17.96
N GLU A 259 -7.95 1.64 -18.66
CA GLU A 259 -7.73 2.27 -19.97
C GLU A 259 -8.83 1.96 -21.02
N ALA A 260 -9.49 0.81 -20.91
CA ALA A 260 -10.60 0.44 -21.80
C ALA A 260 -11.92 1.18 -21.48
N SER A 261 -12.10 1.72 -20.27
CA SER A 261 -13.38 2.32 -19.83
C SER A 261 -13.62 3.73 -20.36
N GLY A 262 -12.57 4.44 -20.79
CA GLY A 262 -12.64 5.83 -21.22
C GLY A 262 -13.03 6.82 -20.09
N THR A 263 -13.22 8.08 -20.46
CA THR A 263 -13.43 9.22 -19.53
C THR A 263 -14.65 10.08 -19.88
N LYS A 264 -15.60 9.57 -20.68
CA LYS A 264 -16.72 10.37 -21.22
C LYS A 264 -17.63 11.00 -20.17
N TYR A 265 -17.72 10.41 -18.98
CA TYR A 265 -18.52 10.92 -17.85
C TYR A 265 -17.82 12.06 -17.08
N VAL A 266 -16.55 12.33 -17.37
CA VAL A 266 -15.79 13.39 -16.72
C VAL A 266 -15.89 14.68 -17.54
N PRO A 267 -16.31 15.82 -16.95
CA PRO A 267 -16.36 17.09 -17.65
C PRO A 267 -15.00 17.51 -18.21
N LYS A 268 -14.96 17.91 -19.49
CA LYS A 268 -13.72 18.33 -20.16
C LYS A 268 -12.99 19.45 -19.41
N LYS A 269 -13.72 20.44 -18.89
CA LYS A 269 -13.14 21.55 -18.11
C LYS A 269 -12.32 21.04 -16.90
N LEU A 270 -12.82 20.01 -16.23
CA LEU A 270 -12.15 19.41 -15.08
C LEU A 270 -10.87 18.67 -15.51
N MET A 271 -10.93 17.93 -16.62
CA MET A 271 -9.75 17.29 -17.22
C MET A 271 -8.68 18.33 -17.60
N ASP A 272 -9.08 19.43 -18.25
CA ASP A 272 -8.16 20.49 -18.67
C ASP A 272 -7.51 21.19 -17.47
N GLU A 273 -8.27 21.41 -16.39
CA GLU A 273 -7.75 21.97 -15.13
C GLU A 273 -6.69 21.04 -14.52
N TRP A 274 -7.01 19.75 -14.34
CA TRP A 274 -6.08 18.81 -13.73
C TRP A 274 -4.88 18.46 -14.61
N ALA A 275 -5.03 18.55 -15.94
CA ALA A 275 -3.89 18.45 -16.87
C ALA A 275 -2.86 19.56 -16.62
N SER A 276 -3.30 20.78 -16.28
CA SER A 276 -2.39 21.88 -15.93
C SER A 276 -1.68 21.66 -14.58
N LYS A 277 -2.26 20.81 -13.72
CA LYS A 277 -1.74 20.40 -12.41
C LYS A 277 -1.00 19.06 -12.46
N ASP A 278 -0.44 18.69 -13.62
CA ASP A 278 0.37 17.47 -13.76
C ASP A 278 1.59 17.52 -12.82
N PRO A 279 1.77 16.53 -11.92
CA PRO A 279 2.80 16.60 -10.88
C PRO A 279 4.21 16.60 -11.45
N LEU A 280 4.46 15.79 -12.49
CA LEU A 280 5.77 15.65 -13.09
C LEU A 280 6.19 16.91 -13.84
N SER A 281 5.30 17.45 -14.68
CA SER A 281 5.59 18.63 -15.50
C SER A 281 5.77 19.88 -14.63
N ASN A 282 4.93 20.07 -13.61
CA ASN A 282 5.08 21.21 -12.71
C ASN A 282 6.38 21.13 -11.90
N PHE A 283 6.75 19.96 -11.41
CA PHE A 283 8.00 19.81 -10.65
C PHE A 283 9.23 19.93 -11.55
N GLU A 284 9.19 19.42 -12.78
CA GLU A 284 10.25 19.63 -13.78
C GLU A 284 10.49 21.12 -14.03
N ASN A 285 9.42 21.89 -14.28
CA ASN A 285 9.48 23.33 -14.51
C ASN A 285 10.04 24.09 -13.30
N TYR A 286 9.59 23.74 -12.09
CA TYR A 286 10.14 24.31 -10.86
C TYR A 286 11.65 24.08 -10.74
N LEU A 287 12.11 22.85 -10.95
CA LEU A 287 13.55 22.55 -10.85
C LEU A 287 14.38 23.22 -11.96
N LEU A 288 13.79 23.47 -13.13
CA LEU A 288 14.42 24.22 -14.21
C LEU A 288 14.51 25.72 -13.88
N GLU A 289 13.45 26.31 -13.31
CA GLU A 289 13.43 27.73 -12.89
C GLU A 289 14.43 28.00 -11.75
N GLU A 290 14.56 27.07 -10.80
CA GLU A 290 15.54 27.14 -9.71
C GLU A 290 16.99 26.81 -10.15
N GLY A 291 17.21 26.41 -11.41
CA GLY A 291 18.54 26.05 -11.92
C GLY A 291 19.11 24.74 -11.35
N ILE A 292 18.31 23.96 -10.64
CA ILE A 292 18.66 22.66 -10.04
C ILE A 292 18.74 21.58 -11.14
N LEU A 293 17.84 21.67 -12.11
CA LEU A 293 17.75 20.82 -13.28
C LEU A 293 18.09 21.61 -14.56
N SER A 294 18.51 20.91 -15.60
CA SER A 294 18.72 21.49 -16.93
C SER A 294 18.03 20.64 -17.98
N GLU A 295 17.68 21.24 -19.13
CA GLU A 295 17.07 20.51 -20.25
C GLU A 295 17.93 19.31 -20.67
N THR A 296 19.27 19.45 -20.66
CA THR A 296 20.20 18.35 -20.96
C THR A 296 20.08 17.20 -19.96
N LYS A 297 19.94 17.49 -18.66
CA LYS A 297 19.74 16.45 -17.64
C LYS A 297 18.38 15.76 -17.78
N VAL A 298 17.33 16.52 -18.07
CA VAL A 298 15.98 15.98 -18.35
C VAL A 298 16.04 14.93 -19.47
N GLU A 299 16.62 15.31 -20.61
CA GLU A 299 16.72 14.41 -21.76
C GLU A 299 17.61 13.19 -21.47
N THR A 300 18.69 13.40 -20.71
CA THR A 300 19.57 12.32 -20.24
C THR A 300 18.80 11.30 -19.40
N PHE A 301 18.03 11.76 -18.40
CA PHE A 301 17.25 10.87 -17.52
C PHE A 301 16.15 10.14 -18.28
N LYS A 302 15.46 10.83 -19.20
CA LYS A 302 14.46 10.22 -20.09
C LYS A 302 15.09 9.11 -20.94
N ALA A 303 16.27 9.35 -21.51
CA ALA A 303 16.97 8.36 -22.34
C ALA A 303 17.43 7.15 -21.50
N GLU A 304 18.05 7.36 -20.35
CA GLU A 304 18.47 6.30 -19.42
C GLU A 304 17.30 5.39 -19.05
N ILE A 305 16.20 5.97 -18.58
CA ILE A 305 15.02 5.21 -18.14
C ILE A 305 14.38 4.47 -19.32
N LYS A 306 14.26 5.10 -20.50
CA LYS A 306 13.71 4.43 -21.69
C LYS A 306 14.58 3.25 -22.13
N ASN A 307 15.89 3.36 -22.04
CA ASN A 307 16.81 2.26 -22.32
C ASN A 307 16.61 1.12 -21.32
N GLU A 308 16.58 1.44 -20.02
CA GLU A 308 16.32 0.46 -18.95
C GLU A 308 14.99 -0.28 -19.18
N ILE A 309 13.92 0.44 -19.51
CA ILE A 309 12.59 -0.12 -19.81
C ILE A 309 12.66 -1.08 -20.99
N ASN A 310 13.27 -0.67 -22.10
CA ASN A 310 13.34 -1.51 -23.31
C ASN A 310 14.19 -2.76 -23.09
N GLU A 311 15.32 -2.64 -22.38
CA GLU A 311 16.17 -3.78 -22.02
C GLU A 311 15.41 -4.80 -21.17
N ASN A 312 14.75 -4.35 -20.10
CA ASN A 312 14.00 -5.23 -19.20
C ASN A 312 12.75 -5.83 -19.89
N LEU A 313 12.12 -5.10 -20.82
CA LEU A 313 11.05 -5.65 -21.64
C LEU A 313 11.55 -6.75 -22.57
N ASN A 314 12.73 -6.58 -23.18
CA ASN A 314 13.31 -7.61 -24.04
C ASN A 314 13.58 -8.90 -23.24
N ILE A 315 14.09 -8.78 -22.01
CA ILE A 315 14.26 -9.92 -21.10
C ILE A 315 12.91 -10.62 -20.86
N ALA A 316 11.89 -9.86 -20.44
CA ALA A 316 10.57 -10.42 -20.18
C ALA A 316 9.93 -11.04 -21.43
N PHE A 317 10.09 -10.42 -22.61
CA PHE A 317 9.56 -10.98 -23.87
C PHE A 317 10.25 -12.28 -24.29
N ALA A 318 11.55 -12.41 -24.02
CA ALA A 318 12.34 -13.59 -24.35
C ALA A 318 12.05 -14.81 -23.45
N GLU A 319 11.38 -14.62 -22.30
CA GLU A 319 10.97 -15.74 -21.44
C GLU A 319 10.07 -16.74 -22.18
N GLU A 320 10.33 -18.03 -21.93
CA GLU A 320 9.56 -19.15 -22.46
C GLU A 320 8.09 -19.11 -22.02
N ALA A 321 7.25 -19.83 -22.74
CA ALA A 321 5.87 -20.02 -22.34
C ALA A 321 5.80 -20.77 -20.99
N ILE A 322 4.96 -20.29 -20.09
CA ILE A 322 4.79 -20.91 -18.78
C ILE A 322 4.09 -22.27 -18.90
N SER A 323 4.54 -23.24 -18.10
CA SER A 323 3.85 -24.51 -17.88
C SER A 323 3.41 -24.61 -16.41
N SER A 324 2.22 -25.17 -16.19
CA SER A 324 1.69 -25.47 -14.86
C SER A 324 1.64 -26.99 -14.67
N THR A 325 2.06 -27.45 -13.50
CA THR A 325 2.02 -28.85 -13.09
C THR A 325 1.44 -28.93 -11.70
N THR A 326 0.70 -30.00 -11.39
CA THR A 326 0.09 -30.18 -10.06
C THR A 326 1.12 -30.07 -8.93
N SER A 327 2.33 -30.63 -9.12
CA SER A 327 3.41 -30.53 -8.14
C SER A 327 3.86 -29.09 -7.90
N ASN A 328 4.06 -28.30 -8.96
CA ASN A 328 4.44 -26.89 -8.82
C ASN A 328 3.36 -26.07 -8.12
N GLU A 329 2.09 -26.32 -8.43
CA GLU A 329 0.97 -25.64 -7.79
C GLU A 329 0.85 -25.99 -6.30
N LEU A 330 0.99 -27.28 -5.94
CA LEU A 330 0.91 -27.72 -4.55
C LEU A 330 2.08 -27.21 -3.70
N ASN A 331 3.29 -27.16 -4.26
CA ASN A 331 4.47 -26.65 -3.57
C ASN A 331 4.37 -25.15 -3.26
N ASP A 332 3.51 -24.39 -3.97
CA ASP A 332 3.29 -22.97 -3.70
C ASP A 332 2.22 -22.71 -2.63
N VAL A 333 1.42 -23.72 -2.25
CA VAL A 333 0.34 -23.59 -1.24
C VAL A 333 0.87 -23.85 0.17
N PHE A 334 1.77 -24.81 0.33
CA PHE A 334 2.24 -25.27 1.63
C PHE A 334 3.68 -24.85 1.89
N GLN A 335 3.97 -24.43 3.12
CA GLN A 335 5.33 -24.21 3.56
C GLN A 335 6.04 -25.57 3.76
N ASP A 336 7.32 -25.64 3.39
CA ASP A 336 8.15 -26.79 3.74
C ASP A 336 8.18 -26.97 5.26
N PHE A 337 7.91 -28.18 5.72
CA PHE A 337 7.95 -28.53 7.13
C PHE A 337 8.78 -29.79 7.36
N GLU A 338 9.54 -29.80 8.44
CA GLU A 338 10.22 -31.00 8.92
C GLU A 338 9.28 -31.72 9.87
N TYR A 339 8.81 -32.91 9.47
CA TYR A 339 8.01 -33.75 10.34
C TYR A 339 8.81 -34.12 11.59
N GLN A 340 8.25 -33.82 12.76
CA GLN A 340 8.79 -34.27 14.04
C GLN A 340 7.87 -35.34 14.59
N ASP A 341 8.39 -36.56 14.69
CA ASP A 341 7.68 -37.65 15.33
C ASP A 341 7.64 -37.41 16.85
N PHE A 342 6.47 -37.59 17.45
CA PHE A 342 6.30 -37.49 18.90
C PHE A 342 5.73 -38.79 19.43
N GLU A 343 6.41 -39.40 20.41
CA GLU A 343 5.85 -40.55 21.13
C GLU A 343 4.74 -40.04 22.06
N ASP A 344 3.53 -40.57 21.87
CA ASP A 344 2.36 -40.27 22.70
C ASP A 344 2.63 -40.70 24.15
N ASP A 345 2.50 -39.79 25.11
CA ASP A 345 2.54 -40.20 26.53
C ASP A 345 1.30 -41.03 26.81
N SER A 346 1.49 -42.29 27.19
CA SER A 346 0.41 -43.25 27.47
C SER A 346 -0.59 -42.81 28.56
N LYS A 347 -0.31 -41.72 29.28
CA LYS A 347 -1.20 -41.13 30.28
C LYS A 347 -2.32 -40.34 29.63
N LYS A 348 -3.54 -40.89 29.72
CA LYS A 348 -4.78 -40.24 29.28
C LYS A 348 -5.58 -39.76 30.48
N GLU A 349 -6.13 -38.55 30.37
CA GLU A 349 -7.05 -37.99 31.34
C GLU A 349 -8.41 -37.73 30.68
N ASN A 350 -9.50 -37.93 31.43
CA ASN A 350 -10.84 -37.59 30.97
C ASN A 350 -11.18 -36.16 31.40
N ILE A 351 -11.02 -35.21 30.47
CA ILE A 351 -11.25 -33.77 30.70
C ILE A 351 -12.40 -33.25 29.83
N ARG A 352 -12.98 -32.09 30.21
CA ARG A 352 -14.00 -31.45 29.37
C ARG A 352 -13.35 -30.92 28.10
N PHE A 353 -14.12 -30.88 27.01
CA PHE A 353 -13.62 -30.34 25.73
C PHE A 353 -13.10 -28.89 25.84
N VAL A 354 -13.77 -28.04 26.63
CA VAL A 354 -13.33 -26.66 26.88
C VAL A 354 -12.00 -26.58 27.65
N ASP A 355 -11.75 -27.53 28.56
CA ASP A 355 -10.48 -27.61 29.29
C ASP A 355 -9.36 -28.05 28.34
N ALA A 356 -9.64 -28.98 27.42
CA ALA A 356 -8.69 -29.40 26.40
C ALA A 356 -8.29 -28.24 25.46
N ILE A 357 -9.26 -27.41 25.03
CA ILE A 357 -8.98 -26.21 24.23
C ILE A 357 -8.14 -25.21 25.04
N SER A 358 -8.54 -24.93 26.28
CA SER A 358 -7.80 -24.01 27.16
C SER A 358 -6.36 -24.48 27.38
N GLN A 359 -6.16 -25.75 27.71
CA GLN A 359 -4.82 -26.33 27.88
C GLN A 359 -3.99 -26.25 26.59
N GLY A 360 -4.57 -26.58 25.43
CA GLY A 360 -3.87 -26.50 24.14
C GLY A 360 -3.45 -25.08 23.78
N LEU A 361 -4.34 -24.10 23.96
CA LEU A 361 -4.02 -22.68 23.73
C LEU A 361 -2.92 -22.19 24.69
N ARG A 362 -3.04 -22.53 25.98
CA ARG A 362 -2.06 -22.17 27.01
C ARG A 362 -0.67 -22.73 26.68
N GLN A 363 -0.57 -24.03 26.36
CA GLN A 363 0.68 -24.67 25.97
C GLN A 363 1.30 -24.02 24.74
N SER A 364 0.49 -23.66 23.74
CA SER A 364 0.97 -22.92 22.56
C SER A 364 1.54 -21.56 22.94
N MET A 365 0.83 -20.78 23.78
CA MET A 365 1.29 -19.48 24.23
C MET A 365 2.53 -19.53 25.14
N GLU A 366 2.69 -20.59 25.93
CA GLU A 366 3.89 -20.87 26.73
C GLU A 366 5.09 -21.25 25.84
N ARG A 367 4.85 -21.96 24.73
CA ARG A 367 5.88 -22.36 23.77
C ARG A 367 6.33 -21.23 22.86
N HIS A 368 5.41 -20.34 22.50
CA HIS A 368 5.61 -19.32 21.48
C HIS A 368 5.37 -17.92 22.06
N ASP A 369 6.45 -17.21 22.37
CA ASP A 369 6.39 -15.86 22.98
C ASP A 369 5.73 -14.82 22.07
N ASN A 370 5.63 -15.10 20.77
CA ASN A 370 4.99 -14.25 19.77
C ASN A 370 3.53 -14.63 19.47
N SER A 371 2.96 -15.64 20.14
CA SER A 371 1.55 -15.98 19.97
C SER A 371 0.66 -15.01 20.72
N MET A 372 -0.41 -14.55 20.07
CA MET A 372 -1.46 -13.77 20.69
C MET A 372 -2.83 -14.43 20.50
N ILE A 373 -3.74 -14.06 21.37
CA ILE A 373 -5.17 -14.35 21.23
C ILE A 373 -5.94 -13.03 21.36
N MET A 374 -6.83 -12.79 20.41
CA MET A 374 -7.68 -11.62 20.39
C MET A 374 -9.10 -12.01 20.00
N GLY A 375 -10.07 -11.38 20.64
CA GLY A 375 -11.49 -11.61 20.38
C GLY A 375 -12.37 -10.87 21.39
N GLN A 376 -13.68 -10.95 21.19
CA GLN A 376 -14.65 -10.26 22.04
C GLN A 376 -14.76 -10.98 23.39
N ASP A 377 -14.62 -10.23 24.49
CA ASP A 377 -14.72 -10.70 25.89
C ASP A 377 -13.73 -11.79 26.33
N ILE A 378 -12.63 -12.02 25.59
CA ILE A 378 -11.68 -13.10 25.87
C ILE A 378 -10.54 -12.71 26.84
N ALA A 379 -10.36 -11.43 27.16
CA ALA A 379 -9.34 -11.01 28.14
C ALA A 379 -9.87 -11.12 29.58
N GLU A 380 -10.25 -10.02 30.24
CA GLU A 380 -10.63 -10.01 31.67
C GLU A 380 -11.78 -10.96 32.01
N TYR A 381 -12.71 -11.21 31.08
CA TYR A 381 -13.84 -12.11 31.29
C TYR A 381 -13.50 -13.58 30.97
N GLY A 382 -12.43 -13.88 30.23
CA GLY A 382 -12.04 -15.25 29.84
C GLY A 382 -12.94 -15.92 28.79
N GLY A 383 -13.82 -15.14 28.15
CA GLY A 383 -14.82 -15.60 27.19
C GLY A 383 -16.06 -16.21 27.85
N VAL A 384 -17.13 -16.36 27.07
CA VAL A 384 -18.44 -16.91 27.50
C VAL A 384 -18.31 -18.27 28.20
N PHE A 385 -17.34 -19.08 27.79
CA PHE A 385 -17.09 -20.42 28.33
C PHE A 385 -15.85 -20.51 29.24
N LYS A 386 -15.23 -19.38 29.60
CA LYS A 386 -14.03 -19.32 30.46
C LYS A 386 -12.79 -20.05 29.89
N ILE A 387 -12.69 -20.17 28.57
CA ILE A 387 -11.56 -20.85 27.90
C ILE A 387 -10.23 -20.12 28.16
N THR A 388 -10.26 -18.79 28.20
CA THR A 388 -9.05 -17.95 28.39
C THR A 388 -8.98 -17.36 29.81
N GLU A 389 -9.76 -17.89 30.76
CA GLU A 389 -9.69 -17.44 32.16
C GLU A 389 -8.27 -17.66 32.72
N GLY A 390 -7.71 -16.64 33.38
CA GLY A 390 -6.33 -16.66 33.88
C GLY A 390 -5.24 -16.43 32.83
N PHE A 391 -5.58 -16.28 31.54
CA PHE A 391 -4.58 -16.07 30.49
C PHE A 391 -3.99 -14.67 30.57
N LEU A 392 -4.82 -13.67 30.88
CA LEU A 392 -4.37 -12.28 30.97
C LEU A 392 -3.30 -12.10 32.05
N GLU A 393 -3.49 -12.73 33.21
CA GLU A 393 -2.53 -12.75 34.32
C GLU A 393 -1.25 -13.51 33.96
N SER A 394 -1.36 -14.52 33.09
CA SER A 394 -0.22 -15.36 32.69
C SER A 394 0.62 -14.74 31.57
N PHE A 395 -0.02 -14.07 30.61
CA PHE A 395 0.61 -13.67 29.34
C PHE A 395 0.56 -12.15 29.07
N GLY A 396 -0.22 -11.38 29.83
CA GLY A 396 -0.33 -9.93 29.70
C GLY A 396 -1.29 -9.44 28.61
N LYS A 397 -1.62 -8.14 28.67
CA LYS A 397 -2.61 -7.46 27.80
C LYS A 397 -2.18 -7.38 26.32
N ASP A 398 -0.88 -7.46 26.07
CA ASP A 398 -0.35 -7.40 24.70
C ASP A 398 -0.53 -8.73 23.96
N ARG A 399 -0.72 -9.84 24.69
CA ARG A 399 -0.90 -11.18 24.12
C ARG A 399 -2.32 -11.73 24.27
N VAL A 400 -3.12 -11.17 25.17
CA VAL A 400 -4.53 -11.55 25.41
C VAL A 400 -5.38 -10.30 25.36
N ARG A 401 -6.07 -10.07 24.24
CA ARG A 401 -6.67 -8.77 23.92
C ARG A 401 -8.17 -8.84 23.63
N ASN A 402 -8.95 -8.01 24.31
CA ASN A 402 -10.34 -7.78 23.91
C ASN A 402 -10.39 -6.95 22.63
N THR A 403 -11.24 -7.35 21.69
CA THR A 403 -11.49 -6.62 20.46
C THR A 403 -12.73 -5.75 20.58
N PRO A 404 -12.83 -4.64 19.82
CA PRO A 404 -14.11 -3.99 19.58
C PRO A 404 -15.14 -4.96 18.96
N ILE A 405 -16.42 -4.57 18.96
CA ILE A 405 -17.51 -5.34 18.34
C ILE A 405 -17.47 -5.14 16.82
N CYS A 406 -16.49 -5.79 16.20
CA CYS A 406 -16.28 -5.86 14.77
C CYS A 406 -15.53 -7.16 14.45
N GLU A 407 -15.82 -7.78 13.32
CA GLU A 407 -15.29 -9.09 12.97
C GLU A 407 -14.34 -9.04 11.77
N SER A 408 -14.68 -8.27 10.73
CA SER A 408 -13.98 -8.34 9.44
C SER A 408 -12.55 -7.80 9.55
N ALA A 409 -12.39 -6.63 10.18
CA ALA A 409 -11.06 -6.06 10.35
C ALA A 409 -10.23 -6.80 11.41
N ILE A 410 -10.84 -7.47 12.40
CA ILE A 410 -10.12 -8.33 13.36
C ILE A 410 -9.56 -9.58 12.69
N VAL A 411 -10.35 -10.22 11.81
CA VAL A 411 -9.85 -11.34 11.00
C VAL A 411 -8.73 -10.88 10.07
N SER A 412 -8.87 -9.70 9.46
CA SER A 412 -7.83 -9.12 8.61
C SER A 412 -6.55 -8.80 9.40
N ALA A 413 -6.68 -8.26 10.62
CA ALA A 413 -5.55 -8.00 11.52
C ALA A 413 -4.88 -9.27 12.03
N ALA A 414 -5.58 -10.41 12.09
CA ALA A 414 -4.98 -11.69 12.39
C ALA A 414 -4.14 -12.25 11.22
N MET A 415 -4.42 -11.82 9.98
CA MET A 415 -3.67 -12.23 8.79
C MET A 415 -2.41 -11.39 8.54
N GLY A 416 -2.40 -10.14 8.99
CA GLY A 416 -1.25 -9.23 8.90
C GLY A 416 -0.25 -9.48 10.01
#